data_AF-A0A352CUV5-F1
#
_entry.id   AF-A0A352CUV5-F1
#
_cell.length_a   1.000
_cell.length_b   1.000
_cell.length_c   1.000
_cell.angle_alpha   90.00
_cell.angle_beta   90.00
_cell.angle_gamma   90.00
#
_symmetry.space_group_name_H-M   'P 1'
#
loop_
_entity.id
_entity.type
_entity.pdbx_description
1 polymer ?
#
loop_
_entity_poly.entity_id
_entity_poly.type
_entity_poly.pdbx_seq_one_letter_code
_entity_poly.pdbx_strand_id
1 'polypeptide(L)'
;ASNYIAFIRRALKKAGMEQVPVISLNLVGLESNPGLKISPGMGIRVVYAALFGDIFMRCLYRMRPYEKVKGSANRLHKKWEEIVIHFLTGKSVSLPKFNWLCRSIIRDFDRLPITTEKKP
;
A
#
# COMPACT_ATOMS: atom_id res chain seq x y z
N ALA A 1 22.22 3.71 3.16
CA ALA A 1 22.29 2.64 4.18
C ALA A 1 22.66 1.33 3.47
N SER A 2 23.95 0.99 3.39
CA SER A 2 24.45 -0.04 2.46
C SER A 2 25.04 -1.29 3.14
N ASN A 3 25.11 -1.34 4.48
CA ASN A 3 25.91 -2.35 5.17
C ASN A 3 25.12 -3.60 5.64
N TYR A 4 23.78 -3.59 5.68
CA TYR A 4 23.02 -4.73 6.20
C TYR A 4 22.81 -5.87 5.18
N ILE A 5 22.84 -5.57 3.89
CA ILE A 5 22.50 -6.55 2.86
C ILE A 5 23.52 -7.68 2.77
N ALA A 6 24.81 -7.36 2.92
CA ALA A 6 25.89 -8.33 2.96
C ALA A 6 25.78 -9.26 4.18
N PHE A 7 25.36 -8.73 5.34
CA PHE A 7 25.11 -9.54 6.53
C PHE A 7 23.93 -10.48 6.35
N ILE A 8 22.84 -10.03 5.72
CA ILE A 8 21.67 -10.88 5.44
C ILE A 8 22.03 -12.00 4.45
N ARG A 9 22.75 -11.68 3.35
CA ARG A 9 23.23 -12.71 2.41
C ARG A 9 24.14 -13.74 3.09
N ARG A 10 25.05 -13.28 3.95
CA ARG A 10 25.95 -14.18 4.71
C ARG A 10 25.19 -15.05 5.72
N ALA A 11 24.18 -14.50 6.39
CA ALA A 11 23.35 -15.26 7.33
C ALA A 11 22.55 -16.36 6.60
N LEU A 12 21.94 -16.04 5.46
CA LEU A 12 21.22 -17.03 4.63
C LEU A 12 22.15 -18.12 4.11
N LYS A 13 23.36 -17.75 3.67
CA LYS A 13 24.40 -18.72 3.27
C LYS A 13 24.77 -19.67 4.41
N LYS A 14 24.99 -19.15 5.62
CA LYS A 14 25.28 -19.98 6.81
C LYS A 14 24.11 -20.89 7.20
N ALA A 15 22.87 -20.49 6.91
CA ALA A 15 21.68 -21.29 7.15
C ALA A 15 21.39 -22.32 6.04
N GLY A 16 22.25 -22.45 5.02
CA GLY A 16 21.99 -23.33 3.87
C GLY A 16 20.86 -22.84 2.96
N MET A 17 20.51 -21.56 3.04
CA MET A 17 19.39 -20.92 2.32
C MET A 17 19.87 -20.00 1.19
N GLU A 18 20.93 -20.37 0.47
CA GLU A 18 21.50 -19.55 -0.62
C GLU A 18 20.53 -19.27 -1.77
N GLN A 19 19.51 -20.12 -1.94
CA GLN A 19 18.46 -19.97 -2.94
C GLN A 19 17.51 -18.79 -2.69
N VAL A 20 17.51 -18.20 -1.49
CA VAL A 20 16.63 -17.08 -1.14
C VAL A 20 17.29 -15.76 -1.59
N PRO A 21 16.73 -15.06 -2.60
CA PRO A 21 17.33 -13.83 -3.09
C PRO A 21 17.15 -12.69 -2.09
N VAL A 22 18.24 -11.96 -1.79
CA VAL A 22 18.20 -10.74 -0.98
C VAL A 22 18.20 -9.53 -1.90
N ILE A 23 17.05 -8.86 -1.96
CA ILE A 23 16.77 -7.71 -2.83
C ILE A 23 17.06 -6.41 -2.06
N SER A 24 17.82 -5.50 -2.67
CA SER A 24 18.08 -4.16 -2.13
C SER A 24 17.06 -3.17 -2.68
N LEU A 25 16.24 -2.55 -1.85
CA LEU A 25 15.42 -1.38 -2.27
C LEU A 25 16.29 -0.11 -2.28
N ASN A 26 17.36 -0.09 -3.06
CA ASN A 26 18.16 1.10 -3.29
C ASN A 26 17.69 1.81 -4.56
N LEU A 27 16.95 2.90 -4.40
CA LEU A 27 16.41 3.71 -5.50
C LEU A 27 17.49 4.39 -6.36
N VAL A 28 18.75 4.42 -5.89
CA VAL A 28 19.90 5.06 -6.56
C VAL A 28 20.57 4.14 -7.60
N GLY A 29 20.06 2.93 -7.83
CA GLY A 29 20.50 2.08 -8.93
C GLY A 29 21.89 1.44 -8.74
N LEU A 30 22.38 1.35 -7.50
CA LEU A 30 23.72 0.82 -7.19
C LEU A 30 23.79 -0.72 -7.11
N GLU A 31 22.67 -1.45 -7.17
CA GLU A 31 22.69 -2.91 -7.31
C GLU A 31 21.63 -3.39 -8.31
N SER A 32 22.04 -4.25 -9.24
CA SER A 32 21.12 -5.06 -10.03
C SER A 32 20.37 -5.98 -9.08
N ASN A 33 19.06 -5.84 -8.94
CA ASN A 33 18.23 -6.78 -8.20
C ASN A 33 17.85 -7.94 -9.12
N PRO A 34 18.53 -9.11 -9.07
CA PRO A 34 18.11 -10.27 -9.83
C PRO A 34 16.68 -10.64 -9.39
N GLY A 35 15.73 -10.52 -10.32
CA GLY A 35 14.32 -10.89 -10.12
C GLY A 35 13.31 -9.74 -10.04
N LEU A 36 13.72 -8.48 -9.86
CA LEU A 36 12.78 -7.34 -9.78
C LEU A 36 13.05 -6.31 -10.89
N LYS A 37 12.47 -6.52 -12.08
CA LYS A 37 12.52 -5.54 -13.18
C LYS A 37 11.43 -4.48 -12.96
N ILE A 38 11.81 -3.29 -12.49
CA ILE A 38 10.88 -2.15 -12.43
C ILE A 38 10.57 -1.70 -13.86
N SER A 39 9.46 -2.19 -14.41
CA SER A 39 8.94 -1.68 -15.67
C SER A 39 8.24 -0.33 -15.44
N PRO A 40 8.15 0.54 -16.46
CA PRO A 40 7.36 1.78 -16.37
C PRO A 40 5.91 1.53 -15.91
N GLY A 41 5.30 0.43 -16.36
CA GLY A 41 3.96 0.02 -15.92
C GLY A 41 3.89 -0.32 -14.43
N MET A 42 4.95 -0.89 -13.86
CA MET A 42 5.05 -1.12 -12.42
C MET A 42 5.21 0.19 -11.66
N GLY A 43 6.02 1.12 -12.16
CA GLY A 43 6.18 2.45 -11.58
C GLY A 43 4.86 3.22 -11.45
N ILE A 44 4.04 3.23 -12.51
CA ILE A 44 2.71 3.84 -12.49
C ILE A 44 1.81 3.21 -11.42
N ARG A 45 1.83 1.88 -11.29
CA ARG A 45 1.05 1.16 -10.26
C ARG A 45 1.52 1.51 -8.84
N VAL A 46 2.83 1.66 -8.64
CA VAL A 46 3.40 2.10 -7.35
C VAL A 46 2.93 3.51 -6.99
N VAL A 47 2.92 4.44 -7.96
CA VAL A 47 2.40 5.80 -7.73
C VAL A 47 0.92 5.77 -7.35
N TYR A 48 0.08 5.01 -8.06
CA TYR A 48 -1.32 4.86 -7.69
C TYR A 48 -1.50 4.22 -6.31
N ALA A 49 -0.73 3.18 -5.99
CA ALA A 49 -0.77 2.54 -4.67
C ALA A 49 -0.43 3.53 -3.55
N ALA A 50 0.59 4.36 -3.74
CA ALA A 50 0.96 5.39 -2.77
C ALA A 50 -0.15 6.43 -2.57
N LEU A 51 -0.79 6.87 -3.66
CA LEU A 51 -1.92 7.81 -3.60
C LEU A 51 -3.16 7.21 -2.92
N PHE A 52 -3.49 5.94 -3.19
CA PHE A 52 -4.55 5.25 -2.45
C PHE A 52 -4.21 5.12 -0.97
N GLY A 53 -2.96 4.82 -0.64
CA GLY A 53 -2.47 4.79 0.74
C GLY A 53 -2.68 6.13 1.46
N ASP A 54 -2.31 7.26 0.85
CA ASP A 54 -2.54 8.59 1.42
C ASP A 54 -4.04 8.85 1.67
N ILE A 55 -4.90 8.54 0.70
CA ILE A 55 -6.36 8.67 0.86
C ILE A 55 -6.87 7.80 2.02
N PHE A 56 -6.45 6.54 2.07
CA PHE A 56 -6.86 5.62 3.14
C PHE A 56 -6.43 6.12 4.52
N MET A 57 -5.19 6.58 4.67
CA MET A 57 -4.71 7.08 5.96
C MET A 57 -5.51 8.30 6.41
N ARG A 58 -5.78 9.26 5.51
CA ARG A 58 -6.61 10.44 5.81
C ARG A 58 -8.02 10.06 6.23
N CYS A 59 -8.68 9.19 5.47
CA CYS A 59 -10.05 8.75 5.77
C CYS A 59 -10.11 7.92 7.05
N LEU A 60 -9.24 6.91 7.20
CA LEU A 60 -9.26 5.99 8.32
C LEU A 60 -8.95 6.69 9.64
N TYR A 61 -7.90 7.52 9.68
CA TYR A 61 -7.52 8.20 10.92
C TYR A 61 -8.48 9.32 11.30
N ARG A 62 -9.15 9.93 10.32
CA ARG A 62 -10.24 10.86 10.61
C ARG A 62 -11.43 10.14 11.23
N MET A 63 -11.86 9.00 10.70
CA MET A 63 -13.13 8.38 11.11
C MET A 63 -13.00 7.42 12.29
N ARG A 64 -11.88 6.69 12.41
CA ARG A 64 -11.68 5.64 13.43
C ARG A 64 -11.90 6.10 14.87
N PRO A 65 -11.46 7.30 15.31
CA PRO A 65 -11.73 7.78 16.66
C PRO A 65 -13.22 8.03 16.93
N TYR A 66 -13.98 8.36 15.89
CA TYR A 66 -15.38 8.79 15.99
C TYR A 66 -16.37 7.73 15.52
N GLU A 67 -15.95 6.52 15.18
CA GLU A 67 -16.86 5.50 14.67
C GLU A 67 -17.94 5.15 15.71
N LYS A 68 -19.23 5.17 15.32
CA LYS A 68 -20.32 4.77 16.24
C LYS A 68 -20.25 3.30 16.63
N VAL A 69 -19.85 2.47 15.67
CA VAL A 69 -19.67 1.02 15.86
C VAL A 69 -18.19 0.71 15.74
N LYS A 70 -17.61 0.17 16.81
CA LYS A 70 -16.19 -0.19 16.84
C LYS A 70 -15.80 -1.12 15.68
N GLY A 71 -14.68 -0.81 15.05
CA GLY A 71 -14.13 -1.49 13.88
C GLY A 71 -14.87 -1.24 12.56
N SER A 72 -15.90 -0.39 12.52
CA SER A 72 -16.63 -0.11 11.26
C SER A 72 -15.76 0.60 10.24
N ALA A 73 -14.89 1.52 10.66
CA ALA A 73 -13.93 2.20 9.78
C ALA A 73 -12.91 1.20 9.19
N ASN A 74 -12.41 0.27 10.02
CA ASN A 74 -11.47 -0.77 9.59
C ASN A 74 -12.12 -1.76 8.60
N ARG A 75 -13.39 -2.15 8.84
CA ARG A 75 -14.13 -3.02 7.91
C ARG A 75 -14.33 -2.33 6.56
N LEU A 76 -14.68 -1.04 6.57
CA LEU A 76 -14.82 -0.25 5.35
C LEU A 76 -13.49 -0.11 4.61
N HIS A 77 -12.39 0.15 5.33
CA HIS A 77 -11.05 0.16 4.77
C HIS A 77 -10.71 -1.18 4.08
N LYS A 78 -10.89 -2.30 4.79
CA LYS A 78 -10.57 -3.63 4.25
C LYS A 78 -11.34 -3.96 2.97
N LYS A 79 -12.64 -3.63 2.93
CA LYS A 79 -13.45 -3.76 1.71
C LYS A 79 -12.84 -2.99 0.53
N TRP A 80 -12.46 -1.74 0.75
CA TRP A 80 -11.90 -0.90 -0.31
C TRP A 80 -10.47 -1.28 -0.68
N GLU A 81 -9.67 -1.74 0.28
CA GLU A 81 -8.33 -2.28 0.08
C GLU A 81 -8.36 -3.44 -0.90
N GLU A 82 -9.27 -4.40 -0.72
CA GLU A 82 -9.43 -5.54 -1.65
C GLU A 82 -9.75 -5.07 -3.09
N ILE A 83 -10.64 -4.08 -3.22
CA ILE A 83 -11.01 -3.50 -4.53
C ILE A 83 -9.82 -2.78 -5.19
N VAL A 84 -9.05 -2.01 -4.41
CA VAL A 84 -7.86 -1.30 -4.87
C VAL A 84 -6.76 -2.28 -5.28
N ILE A 85 -6.53 -3.34 -4.49
CA ILE A 85 -5.57 -4.40 -4.83
C ILE A 85 -5.96 -5.06 -6.16
N HIS A 86 -7.24 -5.39 -6.35
CA HIS A 86 -7.71 -5.97 -7.60
C HIS A 86 -7.54 -5.00 -8.79
N PHE A 87 -7.76 -3.71 -8.60
CA PHE A 87 -7.48 -2.69 -9.62
C PHE A 87 -5.99 -2.61 -9.97
N LEU A 88 -5.11 -2.58 -8.97
CA LEU A 88 -3.67 -2.43 -9.15
C LEU A 88 -2.99 -3.70 -9.71
N THR A 89 -3.54 -4.88 -9.42
CA THR A 89 -3.03 -6.17 -9.93
C THR A 89 -3.66 -6.58 -11.26
N GLY A 90 -4.73 -5.91 -11.69
CA GLY A 90 -5.40 -6.18 -12.97
C GLY A 90 -4.52 -5.98 -14.22
N LYS A 91 -5.06 -6.34 -15.39
CA LYS A 91 -4.35 -6.27 -16.68
C LYS A 91 -3.93 -4.83 -17.03
N SER A 92 -4.79 -3.85 -16.76
CA SER A 92 -4.53 -2.43 -17.00
C SER A 92 -5.05 -1.57 -15.86
N VAL A 93 -4.34 -0.47 -15.62
CA VAL A 93 -4.76 0.61 -14.73
C VAL A 93 -5.14 1.81 -15.59
N SER A 94 -6.27 2.44 -15.30
CA SER A 94 -6.76 3.59 -16.05
C SER A 94 -7.06 4.77 -15.13
N LEU A 95 -6.70 5.97 -15.58
CA LEU A 95 -6.90 7.20 -14.81
C LEU A 95 -8.39 7.49 -14.49
N PRO A 96 -9.36 7.27 -15.41
CA PRO A 96 -10.77 7.45 -15.07
C PRO A 96 -11.25 6.54 -13.95
N LYS A 97 -10.83 5.26 -13.98
CA LYS A 97 -11.18 4.29 -12.94
C LYS A 97 -10.51 4.62 -11.61
N PHE A 98 -9.24 5.05 -11.65
CA PHE A 98 -8.54 5.57 -10.48
C PHE A 98 -9.31 6.72 -9.83
N ASN A 99 -9.67 7.75 -10.61
CA ASN A 99 -10.42 8.91 -10.10
C ASN A 99 -11.79 8.52 -9.53
N TRP A 100 -12.50 7.61 -10.19
CA TRP A 100 -13.77 7.09 -9.70
C TRP A 100 -13.62 6.32 -8.39
N LEU A 101 -12.58 5.50 -8.25
CA LEU A 101 -12.27 4.77 -7.01
C LEU A 101 -11.97 5.75 -5.87
N CYS A 102 -11.09 6.73 -6.08
CA CYS A 102 -10.76 7.74 -5.08
C CYS A 102 -12.01 8.47 -4.55
N ARG A 103 -12.86 8.95 -5.46
CA ARG A 103 -14.12 9.63 -5.08
C ARG A 103 -15.09 8.69 -4.36
N SER A 104 -15.16 7.44 -4.78
CA SER A 104 -16.06 6.45 -4.16
C SER A 104 -15.62 6.08 -2.75
N ILE A 105 -14.32 5.90 -2.53
CA ILE A 105 -13.73 5.66 -1.20
C ILE A 105 -14.09 6.82 -0.27
N ILE A 106 -13.76 8.05 -0.66
CA ILE A 106 -14.02 9.25 0.15
C ILE A 106 -15.51 9.35 0.52
N ARG A 107 -16.39 9.21 -0.48
CA ARG A 107 -17.84 9.27 -0.28
C ARG A 107 -18.37 8.18 0.67
N ASP A 108 -17.84 6.98 0.61
CA ASP A 108 -18.25 5.90 1.51
C ASP A 108 -17.77 6.16 2.94
N PHE A 109 -16.55 6.68 3.12
CA PHE A 109 -16.06 7.10 4.43
C PHE A 109 -16.85 8.28 5.00
N ASP A 110 -17.24 9.26 4.18
CA ASP A 110 -18.08 10.40 4.59
C ASP A 110 -19.48 9.97 5.05
N ARG A 111 -19.95 8.82 4.57
CA ARG A 111 -21.24 8.21 4.97
C ARG A 111 -21.11 7.29 6.18
N LEU A 112 -19.90 7.02 6.66
CA LEU A 112 -19.70 6.17 7.83
C LEU A 112 -20.36 6.83 9.05
N PRO A 113 -21.23 6.13 9.80
CA PRO A 113 -21.83 6.71 10.99
C PRO A 113 -20.77 7.05 12.06
N ILE A 114 -20.61 8.34 12.33
CA ILE A 114 -19.66 8.87 13.33
C ILE A 114 -20.37 9.61 14.47
N THR A 115 -19.74 9.62 15.64
CA THR A 115 -20.11 10.40 16.82
C THR A 115 -19.79 11.87 16.61
N THR A 116 -20.58 12.78 17.17
CA THR A 116 -20.37 14.23 17.12
C THR A 116 -19.42 14.76 18.19
N GLU A 117 -18.96 13.90 19.10
CA GLU A 117 -18.01 14.24 20.16
C GLU A 117 -16.68 14.70 19.55
N LYS A 118 -16.15 15.84 20.00
CA LYS A 118 -14.77 16.25 19.69
C LYS A 118 -13.83 15.50 20.62
N LYS A 119 -12.99 14.65 20.05
CA LYS A 119 -11.90 13.96 20.75
C LYS A 119 -10.63 14.78 20.56
N PRO A 120 -9.79 14.92 21.61
CA PRO A 120 -8.56 15.70 21.56
C PRO A 120 -7.55 15.14 20.57
#